data_AF-A0A1T4XSP9-F1
#
_entry.id   AF-A0A1T4XSP9-F1
#
_cell.length_a   1.000
_cell.length_b   1.000
_cell.length_c   1.000
_cell.angle_alpha   90.00
_cell.angle_beta   90.00
_cell.angle_gamma   90.00
#
_symmetry.space_group_name_H-M   'P 1'
#
loop_
_entity.id
_entity.type
_entity.pdbx_description
1 polymer ?
#
loop_
_entity_poly.entity_id
_entity_poly.type
_entity_poly.pdbx_seq_one_letter_code
_entity_poly.pdbx_strand_id
1 'polypeptide(L)' 'MDKNFPKPNDPADNKERLNKTISNMEAAKEAMHFAEGEERAKIKEKNDRREESIKDLKSEIHEEDKSRINGYI' A
#
# COMPACT_ATOMS: atom_id res chain seq x y z
N MET A 1 -11.21 28.05 4.30
CA MET A 1 -11.51 26.61 4.28
C MET A 1 -10.30 25.94 3.68
N ASP A 2 -9.32 25.61 4.52
CA ASP A 2 -8.12 24.91 4.05
C ASP A 2 -8.54 23.53 3.59
N LYS A 3 -8.46 23.31 2.28
CA LYS A 3 -8.61 21.99 1.71
C LYS A 3 -7.40 21.20 2.22
N ASN A 4 -7.63 20.33 3.20
CA ASN A 4 -6.70 19.28 3.60
C ASN A 4 -6.50 18.35 2.40
N PHE A 5 -5.75 18.81 1.41
CA PHE A 5 -5.15 17.92 0.46
C PHE A 5 -3.97 17.29 1.18
N PRO A 6 -3.98 15.97 1.32
CA PRO A 6 -2.82 15.28 1.78
C PRO A 6 -1.60 15.70 0.94
N LYS A 7 -0.51 16.14 1.58
CA LYS A 7 0.71 16.49 0.85
C LYS A 7 1.18 15.21 0.13
N PRO A 8 1.76 15.31 -1.07
CA PRO A 8 2.17 14.13 -1.84
C PRO A 8 3.07 13.13 -1.10
N ASN A 9 3.64 13.52 0.05
CA ASN A 9 4.47 12.71 0.94
C ASN A 9 4.05 12.89 2.43
N ASP A 10 2.75 12.91 2.76
CA ASP A 10 2.37 12.82 4.17
C ASP A 10 2.46 11.35 4.64
N PRO A 11 3.23 11.05 5.68
CA PRO A 11 3.34 9.68 6.21
C PRO A 11 2.00 9.10 6.69
N ALA A 12 1.02 9.95 7.04
CA ALA A 12 -0.33 9.50 7.35
C ALA A 12 -1.03 8.88 6.13
N ASP A 13 -0.83 9.47 4.94
CA ASP A 13 -1.40 8.95 3.70
C ASP A 13 -0.71 7.68 3.26
N ASN A 14 0.61 7.61 3.42
CA ASN A 14 1.38 6.42 3.09
C ASN A 14 0.96 5.24 3.99
N LYS A 15 0.72 5.49 5.29
CA LYS A 15 0.15 4.50 6.22
C LYS A 15 -1.26 4.07 5.82
N GLU A 16 -2.13 5.00 5.43
CA GLU A 16 -3.48 4.68 4.97
C GLU A 16 -3.46 3.86 3.67
N ARG A 17 -2.63 4.26 2.70
CA ARG A 17 -2.41 3.54 1.42
C ARG A 17 -1.84 2.15 1.66
N LEU A 18 -0.92 1.99 2.59
CA LEU A 18 -0.36 0.70 2.98
C LEU A 18 -1.45 -0.22 3.52
N ASN A 19 -2.25 0.25 4.48
CA ASN A 19 -3.34 -0.51 5.07
C ASN A 19 -4.40 -0.90 4.02
N LYS A 20 -4.79 0.03 3.14
CA LYS A 20 -5.69 -0.24 2.02
C LYS A 20 -5.12 -1.30 1.07
N THR A 21 -3.83 -1.25 0.78
CA THR A 21 -3.17 -2.20 -0.13
C THR A 21 -3.12 -3.60 0.47
N ILE A 22 -2.82 -3.72 1.78
CA ILE A 22 -2.85 -4.98 2.52
C ILE A 22 -4.27 -5.57 2.53
N SER A 23 -5.27 -4.78 2.91
CA SER A 23 -6.67 -5.23 2.94
C SER A 23 -7.16 -5.68 1.56
N ASN A 24 -6.80 -4.95 0.50
CA ASN A 24 -7.12 -5.35 -0.87
C ASN A 24 -6.44 -6.65 -1.29
N MET A 25 -5.23 -6.92 -0.81
CA MET A 25 -4.51 -8.16 -1.07
C MET A 25 -5.15 -9.34 -0.32
N GLU A 26 -5.54 -9.15 0.94
CA GLU A 26 -6.24 -10.16 1.75
C GLU A 26 -7.61 -10.50 1.18
N ALA A 27 -8.43 -9.49 0.84
CA ALA A 27 -9.72 -9.68 0.20
C ALA A 27 -9.57 -10.39 -1.17
N ALA A 28 -8.51 -10.08 -1.93
CA ALA A 28 -8.21 -10.77 -3.17
C ALA A 28 -7.77 -12.22 -2.95
N LYS A 29 -7.03 -12.53 -1.87
CA LYS A 29 -6.69 -13.91 -1.48
C LYS A 29 -7.97 -14.69 -1.13
N GLU A 30 -8.91 -14.07 -0.41
CA GLU A 30 -10.20 -14.69 -0.11
C GLU A 30 -10.99 -14.99 -1.40
N ALA A 31 -11.08 -14.00 -2.31
CA ALA A 31 -11.74 -14.18 -3.61
C ALA A 31 -11.08 -15.28 -4.47
N MET A 32 -9.77 -15.50 -4.31
CA MET A 32 -9.03 -16.54 -5.03
C MET A 32 -9.52 -17.96 -4.72
N HIS A 33 -10.16 -18.18 -3.55
CA HIS A 33 -10.74 -19.48 -3.21
C HIS A 33 -11.93 -19.85 -4.09
N PHE A 34 -12.60 -18.85 -4.68
CA PHE A 34 -13.77 -19.03 -5.54
C PHE A 34 -13.44 -18.83 -7.03
N ALA A 35 -12.24 -18.35 -7.34
CA ALA A 35 -11.79 -18.08 -8.70
C ALA A 35 -11.07 -19.28 -9.32
N GLU A 36 -11.26 -19.47 -10.63
CA GLU A 36 -10.62 -20.54 -11.40
C GLU A 36 -9.95 -20.01 -12.67
N GLY A 37 -9.09 -20.83 -13.27
CA GLY A 37 -8.46 -20.55 -14.56
C GLY A 37 -7.79 -19.17 -14.65
N GLU A 38 -8.19 -18.39 -15.64
CA GLU A 38 -7.64 -17.08 -15.94
C GLU A 38 -7.92 -16.05 -14.83
N GLU A 39 -9.08 -16.13 -14.18
CA GLU A 39 -9.42 -15.21 -13.09
C GLU A 39 -8.48 -15.39 -11.90
N ARG A 40 -8.22 -16.64 -11.51
CA ARG A 40 -7.27 -16.97 -10.46
C ARG A 40 -5.86 -16.47 -10.78
N ALA A 41 -5.43 -16.62 -12.03
CA ALA A 41 -4.12 -16.13 -12.49
C ALA A 41 -4.02 -14.59 -12.39
N LYS A 42 -5.06 -13.85 -12.82
CA LYS A 42 -5.14 -12.38 -12.72
C LYS A 42 -5.12 -11.90 -11.27
N ILE A 43 -5.84 -12.58 -10.37
CA ILE A 43 -5.85 -12.24 -8.94
C ILE A 43 -4.43 -12.43 -8.36
N LYS A 44 -3.75 -13.54 -8.71
CA LYS A 44 -2.37 -13.80 -8.28
C LYS A 44 -1.42 -12.71 -8.78
N GLU A 45 -1.42 -12.42 -10.08
CA GLU A 45 -0.55 -11.40 -10.67
C GLU A 45 -0.77 -10.01 -10.04
N LYS A 46 -2.03 -9.65 -9.75
CA LYS A 46 -2.37 -8.40 -9.08
C LYS A 46 -1.89 -8.39 -7.63
N ASN A 47 -1.92 -9.52 -6.93
CA ASN A 47 -1.38 -9.64 -5.58
C ASN A 47 0.16 -9.57 -5.57
N ASP A 48 0.83 -10.20 -6.54
CA ASP A 48 2.28 -10.12 -6.70
C ASP A 48 2.72 -8.64 -6.83
N ARG A 49 2.02 -7.82 -7.63
CA ARG A 49 2.27 -6.35 -7.71
C ARG A 49 1.96 -5.58 -6.42
N ARG A 50 0.97 -6.03 -5.64
CA ARG A 50 0.65 -5.41 -4.34
C ARG A 50 1.75 -5.66 -3.32
N GLU A 51 2.42 -6.83 -3.37
CA GLU A 51 3.56 -7.11 -2.50
C GLU A 51 4.72 -6.14 -2.75
N GLU A 52 5.01 -5.83 -4.01
CA GLU A 52 5.98 -4.79 -4.38
C GLU A 52 5.54 -3.42 -3.85
N SER A 53 4.29 -3.03 -4.08
CA SER A 53 3.74 -1.75 -3.59
C SER A 53 3.81 -1.63 -2.06
N ILE A 54 3.57 -2.73 -1.33
CA ILE A 54 3.67 -2.78 0.14
C ILE A 54 5.12 -2.58 0.59
N LYS A 55 6.09 -3.17 -0.12
CA LYS A 55 7.51 -3.01 0.19
C LYS A 55 7.98 -1.56 -0.02
N ASP A 56 7.55 -0.95 -1.12
CA ASP A 56 7.89 0.44 -1.44
C ASP A 56 7.28 1.39 -0.42
N LEU A 57 5.97 1.28 -0.13
CA LEU A 57 5.30 2.09 0.89
C LEU A 57 5.92 1.94 2.28
N LYS A 58 6.34 0.73 2.66
CA LYS A 58 7.05 0.50 3.94
C LYS A 58 8.41 1.20 3.97
N SER A 59 9.12 1.20 2.85
CA SER A 59 10.41 1.88 2.73
C SER A 59 10.23 3.40 2.81
N GLU A 60 9.25 3.95 2.09
CA GLU A 60 8.89 5.38 2.11
C GLU A 60 8.55 5.85 3.53
N ILE A 61 7.66 5.14 4.24
CA ILE A 61 7.29 5.47 5.62
C ILE A 61 8.51 5.48 6.54
N HIS A 62 9.42 4.52 6.38
CA HIS A 62 10.62 4.41 7.20
C HIS A 62 11.63 5.53 6.93
N GLU A 63 11.82 5.91 5.67
CA GLU A 63 12.69 7.02 5.29
C GLU A 63 12.13 8.37 5.75
N GLU A 64 10.82 8.56 5.68
CA GLU A 64 10.12 9.74 6.21
C GLU A 64 10.26 9.81 7.73
N ASP A 65 9.98 8.73 8.46
CA ASP A 65 10.11 8.70 9.92
C ASP A 65 11.57 8.95 10.37
N LYS A 66 12.57 8.45 9.64
CA LYS A 66 13.99 8.78 9.86
C LYS A 66 14.30 10.25 9.61
N SER A 67 13.78 10.82 8.52
CA SER A 67 13.99 12.23 8.18
C SER A 67 13.39 13.16 9.23
N ARG A 68 12.24 12.78 9.82
CA ARG A 68 11.62 13.49 10.95
C ARG A 68 12.49 13.45 12.19
N ILE A 69 13.03 12.28 12.53
CA ILE A 69 13.91 12.11 13.69
C ILE A 69 15.19 12.93 13.54
N ASN A 70 15.76 12.97 12.33
CA ASN A 70 16.99 13.71 12.04
C ASN A 70 16.78 15.22 11.81
N GLY A 71 15.54 15.74 11.93
CA GLY A 71 15.24 17.16 11.80
C GLY A 71 15.41 17.73 10.38
N TYR A 72 15.34 16.88 9.35
CA TYR A 72 15.47 17.27 7.94
C TYR A 72 14.14 17.75 7.31
N ILE A 73 13.10 17.97 8.12
CA ILE A 73 11.75 18.36 7.67
C ILE A 73 11.25 19.59 8.41
#